data_AF-A0A9J7BTZ3-F1
#
_entry.id   AF-A0A9J7BTZ3-F1
#
_cell.length_a   1.000
_cell.length_b   1.000
_cell.length_c   1.000
_cell.angle_alpha   90.00
_cell.angle_beta   90.00
_cell.angle_gamma   90.00
#
_symmetry.space_group_name_H-M   'P 1'
#
loop_
_entity.id
_entity.type
_entity.pdbx_description
1 polymer ?
#
loop_
_entity_poly.entity_id
_entity_poly.type
_entity_poly.pdbx_seq_one_letter_code
_entity_poly.pdbx_strand_id
1 'polypeptide(L)'
;MLLPPLNRVLLLDDSFFPLLLPLLSLGFAALVRLLFVDFIGDVAIYTNLNQRSANFATRAQILEECSHALTSLYLDLRGELHDSGEDFTIVIAAHSLGTVIAYDTLNDLFNRARISAPPVGNGDAPPNFPVASMEICSHLGGLLTFGSPLNKTYYFFRDQSAAEELVRAQLIDGLHSFRLATPARNLATPVAPVHVPKTLEVLAKRLPWINFWASSDIVSGKLFFYESIEQYHRPYVVPFPLSHLRYWRDQKMYRIFARDLLCASPVQPPSDPCPCSEADKVVPAERRRGLLTPAYIYLE
;
A
#
# COMPACT_ATOMS: atom_id res chain seq x y z
N MET A 1 24.11 -33.26 28.18
CA MET A 1 25.07 -32.84 27.15
C MET A 1 25.33 -31.35 27.36
N LEU A 2 26.35 -31.01 28.14
CA LEU A 2 26.69 -29.62 28.47
C LEU A 2 27.55 -29.06 27.34
N LEU A 3 27.12 -27.94 26.74
CA LEU A 3 27.94 -27.20 25.78
C LEU A 3 29.25 -26.77 26.46
N PRO A 4 30.41 -26.96 25.80
CA PRO A 4 31.68 -26.49 26.34
C PRO A 4 31.66 -24.95 26.47
N PRO A 5 32.36 -24.39 27.47
CA PRO A 5 32.41 -22.95 27.65
C PRO A 5 33.03 -22.29 26.41
N LEU A 6 32.43 -21.17 25.98
CA LEU A 6 32.74 -20.45 24.73
C LEU A 6 34.23 -20.07 24.60
N ASN A 7 34.95 -19.94 25.72
CA ASN A 7 36.37 -19.62 25.77
C ASN A 7 37.25 -20.67 25.05
N ARG A 8 36.89 -21.95 25.08
CA ARG A 8 37.63 -23.00 24.37
C ARG A 8 37.40 -23.03 22.85
N VAL A 9 36.29 -22.48 22.39
CA VAL A 9 35.92 -22.50 20.96
C VAL A 9 36.60 -21.37 20.18
N LEU A 10 36.93 -20.26 20.86
CA LEU A 10 37.48 -19.06 20.23
C LEU A 10 39.00 -18.88 20.36
N LEU A 11 39.72 -19.79 21.05
CA LEU A 11 41.20 -19.72 21.23
C LEU A 11 41.70 -18.34 21.68
N LEU A 12 40.91 -17.63 22.49
CA LEU A 12 41.25 -16.31 23.03
C LEU A 12 41.66 -16.47 24.51
N ASP A 13 42.81 -15.91 24.88
CA ASP A 13 43.25 -15.83 26.28
C ASP A 13 42.20 -15.09 27.13
N ASP A 14 41.96 -15.59 28.35
CA ASP A 14 40.97 -15.06 29.30
C ASP A 14 41.17 -13.56 29.62
N SER A 15 42.36 -13.01 29.31
CA SER A 15 42.74 -11.60 29.48
C SER A 15 42.05 -10.62 28.52
N PHE A 16 41.56 -11.09 27.36
CA PHE A 16 40.94 -10.23 26.34
C PHE A 16 39.41 -10.14 26.43
N PHE A 17 38.78 -11.04 27.18
CA PHE A 17 37.33 -11.10 27.37
C PHE A 17 36.70 -9.79 27.90
N PRO A 18 37.29 -9.07 28.88
CA PRO A 18 36.70 -7.81 29.38
C PRO A 18 36.80 -6.64 28.38
N LEU A 19 37.70 -6.71 27.40
CA LEU A 19 37.83 -5.73 26.31
C LEU A 19 36.91 -6.04 25.12
N LEU A 20 36.61 -7.31 24.91
CA LEU A 20 35.78 -7.78 23.81
C LEU A 20 34.28 -7.54 24.09
N LEU A 21 33.86 -7.64 25.36
CA LEU A 21 32.49 -7.38 25.79
C LEU A 21 31.99 -5.94 25.48
N PRO A 22 32.73 -4.85 25.78
CA PRO A 22 32.30 -3.49 25.42
C PRO A 22 32.32 -3.24 23.92
N LEU A 23 33.22 -3.87 23.16
CA LEU A 23 33.23 -3.77 21.69
C LEU A 23 32.02 -4.51 21.08
N LEU A 24 31.68 -5.69 21.60
CA LEU A 24 30.48 -6.41 21.20
C LEU A 24 29.21 -5.67 21.60
N SER A 25 29.16 -5.05 22.79
CA SER A 25 28.00 -4.28 23.20
C SER A 25 27.84 -3.00 22.38
N LEU A 26 28.95 -2.32 22.02
CA LEU A 26 28.93 -1.18 21.12
C LEU A 26 28.50 -1.59 19.71
N GLY A 27 29.02 -2.70 19.19
CA GLY A 27 28.60 -3.27 17.91
C GLY A 27 27.14 -3.68 17.90
N PHE A 28 26.66 -4.30 18.98
CA PHE A 28 25.25 -4.64 19.18
C PHE A 28 24.36 -3.40 19.29
N ALA A 29 24.79 -2.37 20.04
CA ALA A 29 24.05 -1.12 20.16
C ALA A 29 23.98 -0.36 18.82
N ALA A 30 25.07 -0.33 18.05
CA ALA A 30 25.08 0.24 16.70
C ALA A 30 24.14 -0.54 15.76
N LEU A 31 24.15 -1.87 15.86
CA LEU A 31 23.24 -2.75 15.12
C LEU A 31 21.78 -2.50 15.50
N VAL A 32 21.45 -2.41 16.79
CA VAL A 32 20.10 -2.09 17.27
C VAL A 32 19.67 -0.70 16.81
N ARG A 33 20.56 0.30 16.88
CA ARG A 33 20.26 1.67 16.45
C ARG A 33 19.92 1.73 14.96
N LEU A 34 20.80 1.20 14.12
CA LEU A 34 20.66 1.22 12.66
C LEU A 34 19.43 0.42 12.18
N LEU A 35 18.98 -0.58 12.94
CA LEU A 35 17.91 -1.48 12.50
C LEU A 35 16.54 -1.27 13.15
N PHE A 36 16.50 -0.82 14.40
CA PHE A 36 15.25 -0.65 15.16
C PHE A 36 14.96 0.80 15.48
N VAL A 37 15.96 1.60 15.86
CA VAL A 37 15.71 2.98 16.30
C VAL A 37 15.29 3.84 15.13
N ASP A 38 15.95 3.70 13.99
CA ASP A 38 15.62 4.49 12.80
C ASP A 38 14.25 4.06 12.24
N PHE A 39 13.99 2.75 12.10
CA PHE A 39 12.68 2.25 11.67
C PHE A 39 11.53 2.63 12.62
N ILE A 40 11.68 2.43 13.93
CA ILE A 40 10.66 2.81 14.91
C ILE A 40 10.51 4.34 14.94
N GLY A 41 11.60 5.08 14.76
CA GLY A 41 11.61 6.53 14.63
C GLY A 41 10.77 6.98 13.44
N ASP A 42 11.04 6.45 12.24
CA ASP A 42 10.32 6.79 11.01
C ASP A 42 8.85 6.41 11.09
N VAL A 43 8.54 5.21 11.62
CA VAL A 43 7.16 4.81 11.89
C VAL A 43 6.51 5.77 12.87
N ALA A 44 7.14 6.07 14.02
CA ALA A 44 6.58 6.95 15.04
C ALA A 44 6.43 8.41 14.57
N ILE A 45 7.30 8.88 13.66
CA ILE A 45 7.17 10.17 12.99
C ILE A 45 5.98 10.12 12.04
N TYR A 46 5.94 9.13 11.14
CA TYR A 46 4.91 9.05 10.11
C TYR A 46 3.51 8.77 10.67
N THR A 47 3.38 7.95 11.71
CA THR A 47 2.09 7.56 12.28
C THR A 47 1.59 8.49 13.38
N ASN A 48 2.33 9.56 13.69
CA ASN A 48 1.88 10.53 14.68
C ASN A 48 0.68 11.32 14.15
N LEU A 49 -0.50 10.99 14.67
CA LEU A 49 -1.77 11.64 14.31
C LEU A 49 -2.00 12.98 15.03
N ASN A 50 -1.08 13.41 15.90
CA ASN A 50 -1.23 14.66 16.63
C ASN A 50 -0.92 15.86 15.72
N GLN A 51 -1.98 16.56 15.29
CA GLN A 51 -1.93 17.77 14.45
C GLN A 51 -1.05 18.91 15.01
N ARG A 52 -0.76 18.92 16.32
CA ARG A 52 0.11 19.92 16.94
C ARG A 52 1.59 19.54 16.94
N SER A 53 1.93 18.33 16.49
CA SER A 53 3.32 17.88 16.39
C SER A 53 3.91 18.25 15.04
N ALA A 54 5.21 18.58 15.01
CA ALA A 54 5.94 18.77 13.76
C ALA A 54 5.84 17.55 12.82
N ASN A 55 5.68 16.36 13.41
CA ASN A 55 5.56 15.09 12.70
C ASN A 55 4.29 15.00 11.82
N PHE A 56 3.20 15.68 12.21
CA PHE A 56 1.99 15.74 11.38
C PHE A 56 2.23 16.53 10.08
N ALA A 57 3.00 17.62 10.16
CA ALA A 57 3.36 18.41 8.98
C ALA A 57 4.22 17.56 8.02
N THR A 58 5.17 16.79 8.56
CA THR A 58 5.98 15.85 7.76
C THR A 58 5.12 14.81 7.06
N ARG A 59 4.17 14.16 7.78
CA ARG A 59 3.25 13.18 7.18
C ARG A 59 2.41 13.81 6.06
N ALA A 60 1.83 14.98 6.32
CA ALA A 60 1.01 15.70 5.34
C ALA A 60 1.82 16.07 4.09
N GLN A 61 3.07 16.52 4.27
CA GLN A 61 3.98 16.81 3.16
C GLN A 61 4.31 15.55 2.35
N ILE A 62 4.66 14.44 3.00
CA ILE A 62 4.93 13.15 2.31
C ILE A 62 3.72 12.72 1.48
N LEU A 63 2.51 12.81 2.04
CA LEU A 63 1.30 12.45 1.31
C LEU A 63 1.03 13.36 0.12
N GLU A 64 1.21 14.67 0.28
CA GLU A 64 1.03 15.62 -0.82
C GLU A 64 2.07 15.39 -1.93
N GLU A 65 3.33 15.14 -1.58
CA GLU A 65 4.38 14.81 -2.54
C GLU A 65 4.10 13.49 -3.28
N CYS A 66 3.62 12.45 -2.57
CA CYS A 66 3.24 11.18 -3.20
C CYS A 66 2.04 11.35 -4.14
N SER A 67 1.01 12.09 -3.71
CA SER A 67 -0.16 12.41 -4.55
C SER A 67 0.23 13.23 -5.78
N HIS A 68 1.15 14.20 -5.62
CA HIS A 68 1.69 14.99 -6.72
C HIS A 68 2.51 14.13 -7.69
N ALA A 69 3.38 13.26 -7.18
CA ALA A 69 4.18 12.35 -8.01
C ALA A 69 3.30 11.40 -8.83
N LEU A 70 2.27 10.82 -8.22
CA LEU A 70 1.31 9.97 -8.92
C LEU A 70 0.52 10.73 -9.99
N THR A 71 0.08 11.94 -9.68
CA THR A 71 -0.63 12.80 -10.64
C THR A 71 0.28 13.21 -11.79
N SER A 72 1.52 13.60 -11.51
CA SER A 72 2.50 13.99 -12.53
C SER A 72 2.81 12.82 -13.46
N LEU A 73 3.10 11.63 -12.90
CA LEU A 73 3.33 10.43 -13.69
C LEU A 73 2.15 10.12 -14.62
N TYR A 74 0.92 10.21 -14.09
CA TYR A 74 -0.27 9.98 -14.91
C TYR A 74 -0.38 11.00 -16.05
N LEU A 75 -0.15 12.29 -15.79
CA LEU A 75 -0.23 13.33 -16.81
C LEU A 75 0.86 13.18 -17.87
N ASP A 76 2.08 12.83 -17.47
CA ASP A 76 3.20 12.59 -18.37
C ASP A 76 2.91 11.39 -19.29
N LEU A 77 2.50 10.25 -18.72
CA LEU A 77 2.12 9.05 -19.48
C LEU A 77 0.92 9.31 -20.40
N ARG A 78 -0.09 10.02 -19.91
CA ARG A 78 -1.24 10.39 -20.73
C ARG A 78 -0.80 11.26 -21.90
N GLY A 79 0.07 12.24 -21.68
CA GLY A 79 0.58 13.11 -22.74
C GLY A 79 1.36 12.33 -23.79
N GLU A 80 2.31 11.49 -23.37
CA GLU A 80 3.16 10.71 -24.27
C GLU A 80 2.38 9.64 -25.06
N LEU A 81 1.45 8.94 -24.40
CA LEU A 81 0.74 7.80 -24.99
C LEU A 81 -0.56 8.18 -25.69
N HIS A 82 -1.11 9.37 -25.42
CA HIS A 82 -2.23 9.90 -26.21
C HIS A 82 -1.86 10.04 -27.69
N ASP A 83 -0.61 10.39 -28.00
CA ASP A 83 -0.12 10.52 -29.37
C ASP A 83 0.12 9.15 -30.04
N SER A 84 0.37 8.09 -29.27
CA SER A 84 0.55 6.71 -29.78
C SER A 84 -0.74 5.89 -29.80
N GLY A 85 -1.78 6.32 -29.08
CA GLY A 85 -3.03 5.58 -28.90
C GLY A 85 -2.89 4.31 -28.05
N GLU A 86 -1.81 4.21 -27.27
CA GLU A 86 -1.55 3.08 -26.38
C GLU A 86 -2.18 3.31 -25.00
N ASP A 87 -2.75 2.25 -24.42
CA ASP A 87 -3.28 2.28 -23.07
C ASP A 87 -2.19 1.89 -22.06
N PHE A 88 -2.32 2.34 -20.80
CA PHE A 88 -1.34 2.09 -19.75
C PHE A 88 -1.98 1.81 -18.40
N THR A 89 -1.21 1.14 -17.54
CA THR A 89 -1.59 0.84 -16.17
C THR A 89 -0.48 1.21 -15.20
N ILE A 90 -0.86 1.80 -14.07
CA ILE A 90 0.04 2.19 -12.99
C ILE A 90 0.02 1.10 -11.91
N VAL A 91 1.17 0.53 -11.61
CA VAL A 91 1.32 -0.45 -10.52
C VAL A 91 2.20 0.15 -9.43
N ILE A 92 1.68 0.15 -8.20
CA ILE A 92 2.39 0.70 -7.03
C ILE A 92 3.07 -0.45 -6.30
N ALA A 93 4.39 -0.37 -6.13
CA ALA A 93 5.16 -1.33 -5.35
C ALA A 93 5.78 -0.63 -4.13
N ALA A 94 5.59 -1.22 -2.97
CA ALA A 94 5.99 -0.61 -1.71
C ALA A 94 6.61 -1.62 -0.75
N HIS A 95 7.65 -1.18 -0.04
CA HIS A 95 8.37 -1.95 0.97
C HIS A 95 8.27 -1.26 2.33
N SER A 96 8.25 -2.02 3.43
CA SER A 96 8.40 -1.46 4.78
C SER A 96 7.44 -0.28 5.05
N LEU A 97 7.95 0.87 5.52
CA LEU A 97 7.16 2.08 5.77
C LEU A 97 6.48 2.60 4.50
N GLY A 98 7.13 2.53 3.33
CA GLY A 98 6.52 2.82 2.04
C GLY A 98 5.18 2.12 1.81
N THR A 99 4.92 0.95 2.40
CA THR A 99 3.60 0.30 2.28
C THR A 99 2.47 1.04 2.99
N VAL A 100 2.79 1.72 4.10
CA VAL A 100 1.84 2.58 4.83
C VAL A 100 1.60 3.85 4.03
N ILE A 101 2.67 4.45 3.50
CA ILE A 101 2.60 5.65 2.65
C ILE A 101 1.75 5.36 1.41
N ALA A 102 2.05 4.29 0.67
CA ALA A 102 1.31 3.87 -0.51
C ALA A 102 -0.18 3.67 -0.23
N TYR A 103 -0.51 2.99 0.88
CA TYR A 103 -1.89 2.79 1.30
C TYR A 103 -2.60 4.11 1.61
N ASP A 104 -1.96 5.00 2.37
CA ASP A 104 -2.53 6.30 2.72
C ASP A 104 -2.70 7.20 1.48
N THR A 105 -1.75 7.19 0.54
CA THR A 105 -1.84 7.90 -0.75
C THR A 105 -2.99 7.39 -1.60
N LEU A 106 -3.16 6.07 -1.71
CA LEU A 106 -4.29 5.48 -2.41
C LEU A 106 -5.61 5.86 -1.74
N ASN A 107 -5.67 5.78 -0.41
CA ASN A 107 -6.85 6.15 0.34
C ASN A 107 -7.19 7.65 0.16
N ASP A 108 -6.20 8.55 0.16
CA ASP A 108 -6.38 9.97 -0.17
C ASP A 108 -6.89 10.15 -1.61
N LEU A 109 -6.27 9.49 -2.59
CA LEU A 109 -6.68 9.55 -4.00
C LEU A 109 -8.14 9.09 -4.20
N PHE A 110 -8.52 7.95 -3.61
CA PHE A 110 -9.90 7.46 -3.67
C PHE A 110 -10.85 8.43 -2.98
N ASN A 111 -10.47 9.07 -1.87
CA ASN A 111 -11.28 10.10 -1.24
C ASN A 111 -11.43 11.36 -2.09
N ARG A 112 -10.36 11.85 -2.73
CA ARG A 112 -10.41 12.97 -3.68
C ARG A 112 -11.30 12.64 -4.88
N ALA A 113 -11.23 11.41 -5.39
CA ALA A 113 -12.11 10.92 -6.45
C ALA A 113 -13.58 10.84 -6.01
N ARG A 114 -13.86 10.47 -4.75
CA ARG A 114 -15.22 10.48 -4.16
C ARG A 114 -15.78 11.89 -4.07
N ILE A 115 -14.98 12.85 -3.61
CA ILE A 115 -15.40 14.26 -3.46
C ILE A 115 -15.61 14.91 -4.83
N SER A 116 -14.82 14.51 -5.83
CA SER A 116 -14.87 15.09 -7.20
C SER A 116 -15.91 14.43 -8.11
N ALA A 117 -16.62 13.40 -7.64
CA ALA A 117 -17.70 12.80 -8.41
C ALA A 117 -18.86 13.80 -8.58
N PRO A 118 -19.35 14.04 -9.81
CA PRO A 118 -20.44 14.99 -10.03
C PRO A 118 -21.68 14.54 -9.23
N PRO A 119 -22.38 15.46 -8.55
CA PRO A 119 -23.64 15.13 -7.92
C PRO A 119 -24.62 14.58 -8.97
N VAL A 120 -25.41 13.58 -8.61
CA VAL A 120 -26.47 13.06 -9.49
C VAL A 120 -27.50 14.17 -9.69
N GLY A 121 -27.35 14.91 -10.79
CA GLY A 121 -28.18 16.05 -11.15
C GLY A 121 -27.40 17.04 -12.02
N ASN A 122 -27.80 17.14 -13.29
CA ASN A 122 -27.35 18.03 -14.37
C ASN A 122 -26.67 19.35 -13.92
N GLY A 123 -25.40 19.28 -13.54
CA GLY A 123 -24.56 20.43 -13.29
C GLY A 123 -23.17 20.10 -13.76
N ASP A 124 -22.70 20.81 -14.78
CA ASP A 124 -21.33 20.71 -15.25
C ASP A 124 -20.38 20.92 -14.06
N ALA A 125 -19.41 20.01 -13.91
CA ALA A 125 -18.40 20.14 -12.88
C ALA A 125 -17.66 21.49 -13.05
N PRO A 126 -17.35 22.22 -11.96
CA PRO A 126 -16.67 23.50 -12.07
C PRO A 126 -15.36 23.35 -12.87
N PRO A 127 -15.01 24.30 -13.75
CA PRO A 127 -13.92 24.16 -14.73
C PRO A 127 -12.50 23.99 -14.16
N ASN A 128 -12.32 24.09 -12.84
CA ASN A 128 -11.04 23.95 -12.14
C ASN A 128 -11.02 22.78 -11.11
N PHE A 129 -11.91 21.80 -11.22
CA PHE A 129 -11.92 20.63 -10.34
C PHE A 129 -10.93 19.56 -10.86
N PRO A 130 -10.18 18.85 -9.98
CA PRO A 130 -9.18 17.87 -10.42
C PRO A 130 -9.85 16.57 -10.88
N VAL A 131 -10.38 16.58 -12.11
CA VAL A 131 -10.91 15.42 -12.85
C VAL A 131 -9.91 14.26 -12.88
N ALA A 132 -8.62 14.56 -12.75
CA ALA A 132 -7.52 13.60 -12.71
C ALA A 132 -7.69 12.48 -11.67
N SER A 133 -8.29 12.71 -10.49
CA SER A 133 -8.29 11.67 -9.44
C SER A 133 -9.07 10.41 -9.81
N MET A 134 -10.25 10.58 -10.44
CA MET A 134 -11.05 9.44 -10.92
C MET A 134 -10.37 8.74 -12.09
N GLU A 135 -9.80 9.50 -13.02
CA GLU A 135 -9.08 8.94 -14.15
C GLU A 135 -7.85 8.15 -13.69
N ILE A 136 -7.04 8.69 -12.78
CA ILE A 136 -5.89 7.99 -12.17
C ILE A 136 -6.36 6.68 -11.53
N CYS A 137 -7.45 6.70 -10.74
CA CYS A 137 -8.01 5.49 -10.14
C CYS A 137 -8.38 4.41 -11.18
N SER A 138 -8.85 4.80 -12.36
CA SER A 138 -9.17 3.84 -13.44
C SER A 138 -7.93 3.25 -14.11
N HIS A 139 -6.79 3.92 -14.06
CA HIS A 139 -5.51 3.43 -14.57
C HIS A 139 -4.68 2.65 -13.54
N LEU A 140 -5.13 2.54 -12.28
CA LEU A 140 -4.45 1.72 -11.28
C LEU A 140 -4.59 0.22 -11.61
N GLY A 141 -3.45 -0.42 -11.90
CA GLY A 141 -3.35 -1.84 -12.26
C GLY A 141 -3.05 -2.77 -11.08
N GLY A 142 -2.55 -2.25 -9.96
CA GLY A 142 -2.34 -3.06 -8.76
C GLY A 142 -1.53 -2.40 -7.65
N LEU A 143 -1.57 -3.01 -6.47
CA LEU A 143 -0.77 -2.67 -5.31
C LEU A 143 0.04 -3.90 -4.87
N LEU A 144 1.36 -3.77 -4.83
CA LEU A 144 2.30 -4.74 -4.30
C LEU A 144 2.87 -4.23 -2.99
N THR A 145 2.63 -4.95 -1.89
CA THR A 145 3.22 -4.66 -0.58
C THR A 145 4.12 -5.82 -0.12
N PHE A 146 5.26 -5.50 0.47
CA PHE A 146 6.10 -6.51 1.11
C PHE A 146 6.88 -5.91 2.27
N GLY A 147 7.20 -6.74 3.27
CA GLY A 147 7.78 -6.19 4.51
C GLY A 147 6.80 -5.29 5.28
N SER A 148 5.48 -5.40 5.05
CA SER A 148 4.54 -4.35 5.44
C SER A 148 4.23 -4.29 6.95
N PRO A 149 4.40 -3.13 7.62
CA PRO A 149 3.91 -2.90 8.97
C PRO A 149 2.44 -2.46 9.04
N LEU A 150 1.71 -2.38 7.92
CA LEU A 150 0.32 -1.86 7.86
C LEU A 150 -0.57 -2.38 8.98
N ASN A 151 -0.57 -3.69 9.21
CA ASN A 151 -1.40 -4.31 10.25
C ASN A 151 -1.02 -3.83 11.67
N LYS A 152 0.28 -3.61 11.93
CA LYS A 152 0.77 -3.10 13.21
C LYS A 152 0.47 -1.61 13.35
N THR A 153 0.71 -0.83 12.29
CA THR A 153 0.40 0.59 12.24
C THR A 153 -1.09 0.81 12.53
N TYR A 154 -1.97 0.09 11.84
CA TYR A 154 -3.40 0.14 12.10
C TYR A 154 -3.72 -0.25 13.55
N TYR A 155 -3.15 -1.34 14.08
CA TYR A 155 -3.42 -1.77 15.45
C TYR A 155 -3.02 -0.74 16.52
N PHE A 156 -1.82 -0.15 16.41
CA PHE A 156 -1.29 0.79 17.40
C PHE A 156 -1.84 2.21 17.24
N PHE A 157 -2.11 2.65 16.01
CA PHE A 157 -2.48 4.03 15.70
C PHE A 157 -3.94 4.17 15.24
N ARG A 158 -4.75 3.12 15.33
CA ARG A 158 -6.21 3.27 15.17
C ARG A 158 -6.75 4.26 16.17
N ASP A 159 -7.74 5.00 15.71
CA ASP A 159 -8.48 5.92 16.54
C ASP A 159 -9.16 5.19 17.71
N GLN A 160 -9.06 5.77 18.90
CA GLN A 160 -9.66 5.26 20.13
C GLN A 160 -10.75 6.22 20.64
N SER A 161 -11.45 6.91 19.73
CA SER A 161 -12.53 7.84 20.07
C SER A 161 -13.52 7.22 21.05
N ALA A 162 -13.96 8.02 22.03
CA ALA A 162 -14.80 7.56 23.13
C ALA A 162 -16.20 7.12 22.65
N ALA A 163 -16.90 6.31 23.47
CA ALA A 163 -18.33 5.95 23.36
C ALA A 163 -19.15 6.92 22.49
N GLU A 164 -19.19 8.12 23.04
CA GLU A 164 -19.95 9.31 22.67
C GLU A 164 -19.48 10.04 21.41
N GLU A 165 -18.26 9.81 20.92
CA GLU A 165 -17.68 10.53 19.78
C GLU A 165 -18.03 9.90 18.42
N LEU A 166 -19.31 9.57 18.23
CA LEU A 166 -19.80 8.82 17.06
C LEU A 166 -19.52 9.51 15.72
N VAL A 167 -19.70 10.82 15.66
CA VAL A 167 -19.46 11.61 14.43
C VAL A 167 -17.99 11.60 14.05
N ARG A 168 -17.09 11.74 15.03
CA ARG A 168 -15.64 11.70 14.82
C ARG A 168 -15.22 10.32 14.30
N ALA A 169 -15.69 9.26 14.95
CA ALA A 169 -15.42 7.89 14.53
C ALA A 169 -15.90 7.64 13.09
N GLN A 170 -17.11 8.11 12.74
CA GLN A 170 -17.63 7.97 11.39
C GLN A 170 -16.82 8.75 10.34
N LEU A 171 -16.38 9.97 10.66
CA LEU A 171 -15.53 10.76 9.77
C LEU A 171 -14.19 10.06 9.54
N ILE A 172 -13.57 9.53 10.59
CA ILE A 172 -12.30 8.80 10.50
C ILE A 172 -12.47 7.50 9.71
N ASP A 173 -13.50 6.71 9.99
CA ASP A 173 -13.81 5.49 9.23
C ASP A 173 -14.05 5.81 7.76
N GLY A 174 -14.79 6.88 7.46
CA GLY A 174 -15.04 7.34 6.10
C GLY A 174 -13.75 7.73 5.38
N LEU A 175 -12.86 8.46 6.06
CA LEU A 175 -11.58 8.91 5.54
C LEU A 175 -10.55 7.78 5.40
N HIS A 176 -10.63 6.68 6.15
CA HIS A 176 -9.67 5.57 6.11
C HIS A 176 -10.27 4.25 5.61
N SER A 177 -11.32 4.33 4.78
CA SER A 177 -12.16 3.19 4.39
C SER A 177 -11.59 2.30 3.27
N PHE A 178 -10.46 2.63 2.65
CA PHE A 178 -9.94 1.87 1.51
C PHE A 178 -9.68 0.38 1.83
N ARG A 179 -10.63 -0.49 1.48
CA ARG A 179 -10.57 -1.95 1.69
C ARG A 179 -10.29 -2.37 3.14
N LEU A 180 -10.83 -1.64 4.11
CA LEU A 180 -10.79 -2.03 5.51
C LEU A 180 -11.89 -3.09 5.78
N ALA A 181 -11.51 -4.29 6.23
CA ALA A 181 -12.42 -5.44 6.38
C ALA A 181 -13.42 -5.29 7.54
N THR A 182 -13.10 -4.45 8.53
CA THR A 182 -14.00 -4.14 9.64
C THR A 182 -13.71 -2.72 10.10
N PRO A 183 -14.70 -1.80 10.09
CA PRO A 183 -14.52 -0.50 10.71
C PRO A 183 -14.14 -0.70 12.19
N ALA A 184 -13.36 0.22 12.77
CA ALA A 184 -12.75 0.04 14.09
C ALA A 184 -13.79 -0.15 15.24
N ARG A 185 -15.08 -0.04 14.94
CA ARG A 185 -16.20 -0.25 15.85
C ARG A 185 -17.29 -1.18 15.31
N ASN A 186 -17.77 -2.06 16.19
CA ASN A 186 -19.15 -2.54 16.17
C ASN A 186 -20.07 -1.38 16.58
N LEU A 187 -20.36 -0.47 15.65
CA LEU A 187 -21.38 0.56 15.84
C LEU A 187 -22.74 -0.14 16.01
N ALA A 188 -23.26 -0.15 17.24
CA ALA A 188 -24.57 -0.72 17.57
C ALA A 188 -25.74 0.01 16.87
N THR A 189 -25.47 1.19 16.30
CA THR A 189 -26.39 1.98 15.51
C THR A 189 -25.86 2.13 14.08
N PRO A 190 -26.56 1.61 13.06
CA PRO A 190 -26.18 1.81 11.67
C PRO A 190 -26.38 3.28 11.32
N VAL A 191 -25.28 4.04 11.26
CA VAL A 191 -25.32 5.36 10.65
C VAL A 191 -25.28 5.17 9.14
N ALA A 192 -26.15 5.88 8.41
CA ALA A 192 -26.21 5.77 6.96
C ALA A 192 -24.81 5.96 6.36
N PRO A 193 -24.31 5.00 5.55
CA PRO A 193 -22.99 5.11 4.97
C PRO A 193 -22.92 6.36 4.09
N VAL A 194 -21.79 7.06 4.13
CA VAL A 194 -21.49 8.11 3.14
C VAL A 194 -21.64 7.47 1.76
N HIS A 195 -22.50 8.04 0.91
CA HIS A 195 -22.78 7.47 -0.41
C HIS A 195 -21.46 7.37 -1.20
N VAL A 196 -20.98 6.14 -1.38
CA VAL A 196 -19.87 5.85 -2.29
C VAL A 196 -20.48 5.68 -3.67
N PRO A 197 -20.04 6.45 -4.69
CA PRO A 197 -20.40 6.14 -6.06
C PRO A 197 -20.03 4.68 -6.34
N LYS A 198 -21.00 3.88 -6.80
CA LYS A 198 -20.81 2.42 -7.02
C LYS A 198 -19.55 2.12 -7.84
N THR A 199 -19.21 2.98 -8.80
CA THR A 199 -18.01 2.87 -9.64
C THR A 199 -16.72 2.87 -8.82
N LEU A 200 -16.59 3.72 -7.81
CA LEU A 200 -15.37 3.80 -6.98
C LEU A 200 -15.23 2.61 -6.05
N GLU A 201 -16.33 2.11 -5.50
CA GLU A 201 -16.32 0.87 -4.73
C GLU A 201 -15.89 -0.32 -5.59
N VAL A 202 -16.39 -0.38 -6.82
CA VAL A 202 -16.02 -1.40 -7.80
C VAL A 202 -14.54 -1.29 -8.18
N LEU A 203 -14.02 -0.09 -8.43
CA LEU A 203 -12.60 0.12 -8.75
C LEU A 203 -11.70 -0.28 -7.57
N ALA A 204 -12.01 0.18 -6.36
CA ALA A 204 -11.25 -0.18 -5.16
C ALA A 204 -11.25 -1.70 -4.90
N LYS A 205 -12.39 -2.36 -5.09
CA LYS A 205 -12.49 -3.83 -4.92
C LYS A 205 -11.87 -4.63 -6.07
N ARG A 206 -11.71 -4.05 -7.26
CA ARG A 206 -11.07 -4.70 -8.41
C ARG A 206 -9.57 -4.52 -8.44
N LEU A 207 -9.03 -3.49 -7.78
CA LEU A 207 -7.59 -3.27 -7.74
C LEU A 207 -6.88 -4.50 -7.15
N PRO A 208 -6.07 -5.23 -7.93
CA PRO A 208 -5.33 -6.37 -7.40
C PRO A 208 -4.38 -5.91 -6.29
N TRP A 209 -4.43 -6.55 -5.11
CA TRP A 209 -3.52 -6.25 -4.01
C TRP A 209 -2.82 -7.52 -3.56
N ILE A 210 -1.50 -7.57 -3.76
CA ILE A 210 -0.63 -8.66 -3.36
C ILE A 210 0.24 -8.23 -2.17
N ASN A 211 0.23 -9.03 -1.10
CA ASN A 211 1.09 -8.84 0.07
C ASN A 211 2.05 -10.02 0.29
N PHE A 212 3.36 -9.75 0.32
CA PHE A 212 4.37 -10.73 0.74
C PHE A 212 4.82 -10.49 2.18
N TRP A 213 4.86 -11.56 2.97
CA TRP A 213 5.25 -11.49 4.38
C TRP A 213 6.09 -12.71 4.78
N ALA A 214 6.93 -12.55 5.80
CA ALA A 214 7.80 -13.61 6.30
C ALA A 214 7.73 -13.68 7.83
N SER A 215 7.67 -14.89 8.38
CA SER A 215 7.61 -15.09 9.85
C SER A 215 8.88 -14.62 10.56
N SER A 216 10.02 -14.65 9.88
CA SER A 216 11.31 -14.17 10.38
C SER A 216 11.47 -12.65 10.28
N ASP A 217 10.54 -11.96 9.61
CA ASP A 217 10.54 -10.50 9.48
C ASP A 217 9.53 -9.93 10.48
N ILE A 218 10.06 -9.38 11.58
CA ILE A 218 9.30 -8.82 12.70
C ILE A 218 8.44 -7.63 12.26
N VAL A 219 8.84 -6.89 11.23
CA VAL A 219 8.09 -5.74 10.71
C VAL A 219 6.89 -6.21 9.90
N SER A 220 7.07 -7.23 9.06
CA SER A 220 5.99 -7.76 8.24
C SER A 220 4.96 -8.57 9.02
N GLY A 221 3.82 -8.83 8.38
CA GLY A 221 2.85 -9.79 8.85
C GLY A 221 1.77 -10.04 7.82
N LYS A 222 0.89 -10.99 8.12
CA LYS A 222 -0.40 -11.08 7.43
C LYS A 222 -1.20 -9.80 7.72
N LEU A 223 -1.87 -9.30 6.69
CA LEU A 223 -2.77 -8.16 6.74
C LEU A 223 -4.17 -8.69 7.05
N PHE A 224 -4.60 -8.60 8.29
CA PHE A 224 -5.89 -9.16 8.75
C PHE A 224 -7.01 -8.12 8.80
N PHE A 225 -6.65 -6.83 8.93
CA PHE A 225 -7.63 -5.73 8.99
C PHE A 225 -8.16 -5.29 7.62
N TYR A 226 -7.68 -5.89 6.54
CA TYR A 226 -7.94 -5.46 5.18
C TYR A 226 -8.53 -6.59 4.34
N GLU A 227 -9.40 -6.23 3.39
CA GLU A 227 -10.13 -7.17 2.55
C GLU A 227 -9.56 -7.25 1.12
N SER A 228 -9.86 -8.36 0.44
CA SER A 228 -9.52 -8.57 -0.98
C SER A 228 -8.02 -8.49 -1.29
N ILE A 229 -7.19 -9.05 -0.40
CA ILE A 229 -5.73 -9.12 -0.53
C ILE A 229 -5.29 -10.57 -0.76
N GLU A 230 -4.47 -10.78 -1.79
CA GLU A 230 -3.72 -12.02 -1.97
C GLU A 230 -2.46 -12.01 -1.10
N GLN A 231 -2.32 -12.99 -0.21
CA GLN A 231 -1.22 -13.01 0.76
C GLN A 231 -0.31 -14.20 0.57
N TYR A 232 0.98 -13.93 0.32
CA TYR A 232 1.99 -14.94 0.07
C TYR A 232 3.03 -14.99 1.19
N HIS A 233 3.12 -16.13 1.87
CA HIS A 233 4.15 -16.36 2.87
C HIS A 233 5.51 -16.67 2.22
N ARG A 234 6.57 -16.09 2.77
CA ARG A 234 7.96 -16.33 2.40
C ARG A 234 8.72 -16.92 3.59
N PRO A 235 9.05 -18.22 3.56
CA PRO A 235 9.75 -18.89 4.65
C PRO A 235 11.26 -18.59 4.58
N TYR A 236 11.65 -17.35 4.86
CA TYR A 236 13.06 -16.99 4.92
C TYR A 236 13.74 -17.62 6.13
N VAL A 237 14.87 -18.30 5.89
CA VAL A 237 15.70 -18.92 6.92
C VAL A 237 16.89 -18.01 7.24
N VAL A 238 16.59 -16.74 7.51
CA VAL A 238 17.57 -15.74 7.94
C VAL A 238 16.96 -14.90 9.07
N PRO A 239 17.75 -14.48 10.07
CA PRO A 239 17.23 -13.66 11.15
C PRO A 239 16.86 -12.26 10.65
N PHE A 240 16.02 -11.58 11.43
CA PHE A 240 15.88 -10.13 11.32
C PHE A 240 17.24 -9.46 11.60
N PRO A 241 17.65 -8.43 10.83
CA PRO A 241 16.90 -7.67 9.81
C PRO A 241 17.02 -8.24 8.39
N LEU A 242 17.88 -9.23 8.19
CA LEU A 242 18.20 -9.74 6.85
C LEU A 242 16.97 -10.34 6.17
N SER A 243 16.06 -10.92 6.95
CA SER A 243 14.75 -11.37 6.49
C SER A 243 13.90 -10.24 5.89
N HIS A 244 13.95 -9.05 6.48
CA HIS A 244 13.19 -7.88 6.02
C HIS A 244 13.72 -7.31 4.71
N LEU A 245 15.02 -7.46 4.44
CA LEU A 245 15.64 -7.06 3.16
C LEU A 245 15.64 -8.19 2.12
N ARG A 246 15.29 -9.43 2.52
CA ARG A 246 15.40 -10.61 1.65
C ARG A 246 14.44 -10.59 0.47
N TYR A 247 13.32 -9.86 0.55
CA TYR A 247 12.33 -9.73 -0.53
C TYR A 247 12.98 -9.26 -1.85
N TRP A 248 13.92 -8.32 -1.77
CA TRP A 248 14.69 -7.80 -2.92
C TRP A 248 15.48 -8.86 -3.68
N ARG A 249 15.76 -10.00 -3.05
CA ARG A 249 16.51 -11.11 -3.63
C ARG A 249 15.62 -12.32 -3.91
N ASP A 250 14.31 -12.22 -3.69
CA ASP A 250 13.38 -13.32 -3.89
C ASP A 250 12.85 -13.34 -5.33
N GLN A 251 13.48 -14.15 -6.19
CA GLN A 251 13.03 -14.37 -7.55
C GLN A 251 11.59 -14.91 -7.64
N LYS A 252 11.12 -15.66 -6.64
CA LYS A 252 9.74 -16.16 -6.64
C LYS A 252 8.75 -15.01 -6.44
N MET A 253 9.10 -14.00 -5.65
CA MET A 253 8.31 -12.78 -5.50
C MET A 253 8.15 -12.07 -6.85
N TYR A 254 9.26 -11.80 -7.53
CA TYR A 254 9.23 -11.14 -8.84
C TYR A 254 8.46 -11.92 -9.90
N ARG A 255 8.53 -13.26 -9.89
CA ARG A 255 7.74 -14.09 -10.82
C ARG A 255 6.24 -13.96 -10.58
N ILE A 256 5.81 -13.95 -9.31
CA ILE A 256 4.39 -13.77 -8.96
C ILE A 256 3.96 -12.35 -9.32
N PHE A 257 4.74 -11.34 -8.96
CA PHE A 257 4.51 -9.95 -9.34
C PHE A 257 4.33 -9.76 -10.85
N ALA A 258 5.27 -10.27 -11.65
CA ALA A 258 5.19 -10.17 -13.10
C ALA A 258 3.96 -10.90 -13.66
N ARG A 259 3.68 -12.12 -13.19
CA ARG A 259 2.53 -12.92 -13.65
C ARG A 259 1.19 -12.26 -13.31
N ASP A 260 1.03 -11.80 -12.08
CA ASP A 260 -0.28 -11.45 -11.51
C ASP A 260 -0.61 -9.96 -11.63
N LEU A 261 0.39 -9.08 -11.67
CA LEU A 261 0.17 -7.63 -11.80
C LEU A 261 0.57 -7.06 -13.15
N LEU A 262 1.60 -7.61 -13.81
CA LEU A 262 2.11 -7.05 -15.08
C LEU A 262 1.55 -7.76 -16.31
N CYS A 263 1.38 -9.08 -16.25
CA CYS A 263 0.88 -9.89 -17.36
C CYS A 263 -0.62 -10.19 -17.28
N ALA A 264 -1.27 -9.90 -16.15
CA ALA A 264 -2.72 -9.99 -16.06
C ALA A 264 -3.35 -8.91 -16.94
N SER A 265 -4.21 -9.30 -17.88
CA SER A 265 -4.96 -8.34 -18.70
C SER A 265 -5.82 -7.43 -17.82
N PRO A 266 -5.97 -6.14 -18.16
CA PRO A 266 -6.77 -5.22 -17.35
C PRO A 266 -8.20 -5.74 -17.23
N VAL A 267 -8.79 -5.52 -16.05
CA VAL A 267 -10.21 -5.78 -15.83
C VAL A 267 -10.99 -4.87 -16.77
N GLN A 268 -11.62 -5.43 -17.81
CA GLN A 268 -12.45 -4.64 -18.71
C GLN A 268 -13.49 -3.83 -17.91
N PRO A 269 -13.67 -2.53 -18.22
CA PRO A 269 -14.80 -1.78 -17.68
C PRO A 269 -16.09 -2.52 -18.06
N PRO A 270 -17.14 -2.46 -17.21
CA PRO A 270 -18.41 -3.05 -17.58
C PRO A 270 -18.85 -2.47 -18.92
N SER A 271 -19.06 -3.33 -19.92
CA SER A 271 -19.85 -2.96 -21.08
C SER A 271 -21.22 -2.57 -20.54
N ASP A 272 -21.60 -1.30 -20.66
CA ASP A 272 -22.97 -0.89 -20.39
C ASP A 272 -23.92 -1.82 -21.16
N PRO A 273 -25.01 -2.32 -20.55
CA PRO A 273 -26.03 -3.05 -21.29
C PRO A 273 -26.64 -2.08 -22.30
N CYS A 274 -26.17 -2.15 -23.55
CA CYS A 274 -26.74 -1.44 -24.66
C CYS A 274 -28.22 -1.88 -24.80
N PRO A 275 -29.19 -0.94 -24.81
CA PRO A 275 -30.59 -1.32 -24.98
C PRO A 275 -30.82 -1.73 -26.43
N CYS A 276 -31.08 -3.02 -26.62
CA CYS A 276 -31.76 -3.66 -27.77
C CYS A 276 -31.26 -3.31 -29.19
N SER A 277 -30.64 -4.28 -29.87
CA SER A 277 -31.13 -4.68 -31.21
C SER A 277 -30.67 -6.09 -31.58
N GLU A 278 -31.65 -6.94 -31.89
CA GLU A 278 -31.47 -8.10 -32.77
C GLU A 278 -31.00 -7.61 -34.14
N ALA A 279 -29.86 -8.10 -34.62
CA ALA A 279 -29.64 -8.56 -36.00
C ALA A 279 -28.14 -8.87 -36.25
N ASP A 280 -27.88 -10.14 -36.53
CA ASP A 280 -26.82 -10.72 -37.37
C ASP A 280 -25.62 -9.85 -37.80
N LYS A 281 -24.41 -10.29 -37.41
CA LYS A 281 -23.42 -10.91 -38.31
C LYS A 281 -22.15 -11.28 -37.54
N VAL A 282 -21.85 -12.57 -37.52
CA VAL A 282 -20.56 -13.11 -37.06
C VAL A 282 -19.48 -12.72 -38.06
N VAL A 283 -18.59 -11.82 -37.65
CA VAL A 283 -17.26 -11.60 -38.24
C VAL A 283 -16.25 -11.83 -37.12
N PRO A 284 -15.23 -12.70 -37.28
CA PRO A 284 -14.30 -12.96 -36.20
C PRO A 284 -13.36 -11.75 -36.03
N ALA A 285 -13.50 -11.04 -34.91
CA ALA A 285 -12.59 -9.98 -34.53
C ALA A 285 -11.22 -10.58 -34.19
N GLU A 286 -10.26 -10.25 -35.03
CA GLU A 286 -8.83 -10.46 -34.82
C GLU A 286 -8.44 -9.86 -33.46
N ARG A 287 -8.06 -10.74 -32.52
CA ARG A 287 -7.67 -10.38 -31.16
C ARG A 287 -6.30 -9.68 -31.20
N ARG A 288 -6.28 -8.35 -31.37
CA ARG A 288 -5.06 -7.54 -31.21
C ARG A 288 -4.56 -7.66 -29.76
N ARG A 289 -3.46 -8.40 -29.58
CA ARG A 289 -2.63 -8.35 -28.37
C ARG A 289 -1.84 -7.04 -28.42
N GLY A 290 -2.39 -5.96 -27.88
CA GLY A 290 -1.58 -4.83 -27.46
C GLY A 290 -0.86 -5.22 -26.17
N LEU A 291 0.47 -5.21 -26.18
CA LEU A 291 1.22 -5.20 -24.92
C LEU A 291 1.00 -3.83 -24.30
N LEU A 292 0.45 -3.79 -23.09
CA LEU A 292 0.41 -2.57 -22.28
C LEU A 292 1.81 -2.32 -21.71
N THR A 293 2.22 -1.05 -21.66
CA THR A 293 3.50 -0.66 -21.07
C THR A 293 3.27 -0.31 -19.60
N PRO A 294 3.77 -1.12 -18.64
CA PRO A 294 3.60 -0.83 -17.23
C PRO A 294 4.50 0.33 -16.79
N ALA A 295 3.94 1.28 -16.05
CA ALA A 295 4.68 2.35 -15.38
C ALA A 295 4.69 2.14 -13.85
N TYR A 296 5.79 2.52 -13.20
CA TYR A 296 6.08 2.15 -11.82
C TYR A 296 6.35 3.37 -10.95
N ILE A 297 5.77 3.36 -9.74
CA ILE A 297 6.20 4.21 -8.63
C ILE A 297 6.67 3.30 -7.51
N TYR A 298 7.85 3.61 -6.98
CA TYR A 298 8.45 2.91 -5.87
C TYR A 298 8.60 3.84 -4.67
N LEU A 299 8.16 3.38 -3.50
CA LEU A 299 8.18 4.10 -2.25
C LEU A 299 8.95 3.27 -1.22
N GLU A 300 10.01 3.86 -0.65
CA GLU A 300 10.79 3.34 0.49
C GLU A 300 10.32 3.96 1.81
#